data_AF-A0A356E6Z1-F1
#
_entry.id   AF-A0A356E6Z1-F1
#
_cell.length_a   1.000
_cell.length_b   1.000
_cell.length_c   1.000
_cell.angle_alpha   90.00
_cell.angle_beta   90.00
_cell.angle_gamma   90.00
#
_symmetry.space_group_name_H-M   'P 1'
#
loop_
_entity.id
_entity.type
_entity.pdbx_description
1 polymer ?
#
loop_
_entity_poly.entity_id
_entity_poly.type
_entity_poly.pdbx_seq_one_letter_code
_entity_poly.pdbx_strand_id
1 'polypeptide(L)'
;MTTPVNPVNQATNQYYLDRQDKMESNVRSYPRKLPLAIAKAQGCWVIDVEGNKYLDFLAGAGTLALGHNHPAINQAIQDVLASGLPLHTLDLTTPLKDAFTEELLSFFPQDKYCLQFCGPSGADANEAAIKLAKTYTGRGNVIAFSGGFHGMTHGSLSLTGNLNAKNAVQNLMAGVQFMPYPHEYRCPLGIGGQAGAD
;
A
#
# COMPACT_ATOMS: atom_id res chain seq x y z
N MET A 1 19.45 -19.99 -12.92
CA MET A 1 19.32 -19.06 -14.07
C MET A 1 18.88 -17.74 -13.48
N THR A 2 19.73 -16.70 -13.49
CA THR A 2 19.39 -15.39 -12.92
C THR A 2 18.67 -14.57 -13.98
N THR A 3 17.48 -14.05 -13.64
CA THR A 3 16.77 -13.11 -14.51
C THR A 3 17.58 -11.80 -14.56
N PRO A 4 17.89 -11.27 -15.75
CA PRO A 4 18.63 -10.01 -15.86
C PRO A 4 17.78 -8.85 -15.32
N VAL A 5 18.42 -7.95 -14.56
CA VAL A 5 17.79 -6.73 -14.02
C VAL A 5 17.91 -5.52 -14.96
N ASN A 6 18.77 -5.62 -15.97
CA ASN A 6 18.97 -4.56 -16.95
C ASN A 6 17.99 -4.70 -18.11
N PRO A 7 17.61 -3.59 -18.76
CA PRO A 7 16.81 -3.64 -19.98
C PRO A 7 17.47 -4.51 -21.06
N VAL A 8 16.65 -5.15 -21.88
CA VAL A 8 17.09 -5.84 -23.09
C VAL A 8 17.68 -4.79 -24.02
N ASN A 9 18.84 -5.10 -24.59
CA ASN A 9 19.55 -4.15 -25.45
C ASN A 9 18.64 -3.66 -26.58
N GLN A 10 18.56 -2.33 -26.77
CA GLN A 10 17.71 -1.65 -27.77
C GLN A 10 16.20 -1.88 -27.64
N ALA A 11 15.71 -2.40 -26.51
CA ALA A 11 14.26 -2.50 -26.28
C ALA A 11 13.65 -1.12 -25.99
N THR A 12 12.51 -0.86 -26.62
CA THR A 12 11.72 0.38 -26.47
C THR A 12 10.68 0.25 -25.35
N ASN A 13 10.06 1.36 -24.97
CA ASN A 13 8.90 1.34 -24.09
C ASN A 13 7.79 0.44 -24.66
N GLN A 14 7.52 0.55 -25.97
CA GLN A 14 6.51 -0.26 -26.66
C GLN A 14 6.79 -1.76 -26.58
N TYR A 15 8.05 -2.18 -26.73
CA TYR A 15 8.44 -3.59 -26.62
C TYR A 15 8.01 -4.20 -25.29
N TYR A 16 8.22 -3.49 -24.18
CA TYR A 16 7.86 -3.96 -22.85
C TYR A 16 6.35 -3.94 -22.61
N LEU A 17 5.66 -2.89 -23.08
CA LEU A 17 4.20 -2.78 -22.97
C LEU A 17 3.48 -3.88 -23.74
N ASP A 18 3.90 -4.18 -24.98
CA ASP A 18 3.34 -5.27 -25.78
C ASP A 18 3.49 -6.63 -25.11
N ARG A 19 4.64 -6.84 -24.45
CA ARG A 19 4.89 -8.07 -23.69
C ARG A 19 4.03 -8.12 -22.44
N GLN A 20 3.96 -7.01 -21.69
CA GLN A 20 3.11 -6.88 -20.53
C GLN A 20 1.65 -7.22 -20.91
N ASP A 21 1.13 -6.67 -22.02
CA ASP A 21 -0.23 -6.94 -22.49
C ASP A 21 -0.50 -8.40 -22.88
N LYS A 22 0.52 -9.13 -23.34
CA LYS A 22 0.40 -10.57 -23.62
C LYS A 22 0.48 -11.44 -22.37
N MET A 23 1.26 -11.02 -21.36
CA MET A 23 1.67 -11.90 -20.26
C MET A 23 0.90 -11.70 -18.96
N GLU A 24 0.35 -10.52 -18.70
CA GLU A 24 -0.33 -10.25 -17.42
C GLU A 24 -1.77 -9.75 -17.62
N SER A 25 -2.58 -9.92 -16.56
CA SER A 25 -4.02 -9.67 -16.56
C SER A 25 -4.39 -8.21 -16.87
N ASN A 26 -5.60 -8.01 -17.38
CA ASN A 26 -6.18 -6.70 -17.64
C ASN A 26 -6.58 -5.91 -16.37
N VAL A 27 -6.35 -6.43 -15.16
CA VAL A 27 -6.67 -5.71 -13.91
C VAL A 27 -5.74 -4.49 -13.66
N ARG A 28 -4.59 -4.40 -14.33
CA ARG A 28 -3.57 -3.36 -14.14
C ARG A 28 -4.05 -1.94 -14.44
N SER A 29 -3.88 -1.01 -13.51
CA SER A 29 -4.41 0.36 -13.70
C SER A 29 -3.40 1.37 -14.25
N TYR A 30 -2.17 1.39 -13.72
CA TYR A 30 -1.20 2.47 -13.99
C TYR A 30 -0.62 2.47 -15.42
N PRO A 31 -0.19 1.34 -16.01
CA PRO A 31 0.45 1.33 -17.33
C PRO A 31 -0.41 1.93 -18.46
N ARG A 32 -1.74 1.98 -18.28
CA ARG A 32 -2.69 2.58 -19.23
C ARG A 32 -2.65 4.09 -19.27
N LYS A 33 -2.25 4.72 -18.15
CA LYS A 33 -2.13 6.17 -18.01
C LYS A 33 -0.67 6.62 -18.10
N LEU A 34 0.25 5.74 -17.77
CA LEU A 34 1.70 5.95 -17.78
C LEU A 34 2.34 4.84 -18.63
N PRO A 35 2.24 4.92 -19.98
CA PRO A 35 2.72 3.87 -20.88
C PRO A 35 4.24 3.95 -21.06
N LEU A 36 4.96 3.60 -19.99
CA LEU A 36 6.42 3.59 -19.96
C LEU A 36 6.93 2.36 -19.22
N ALA A 37 8.11 1.89 -19.60
CA ALA A 37 8.85 0.86 -18.90
C ALA A 37 9.99 1.51 -18.11
N ILE A 38 9.95 1.40 -16.78
CA ILE A 38 10.94 2.02 -15.89
C ILE A 38 12.24 1.20 -15.93
N ALA A 39 13.36 1.85 -16.20
CA ALA A 39 14.69 1.23 -16.19
C ALA A 39 15.45 1.49 -14.90
N LYS A 40 15.39 2.73 -14.39
CA LYS A 40 16.11 3.16 -13.18
C LYS A 40 15.33 4.24 -12.45
N ALA A 41 15.54 4.37 -11.15
CA ALA A 41 15.02 5.49 -10.38
C ALA A 41 15.95 5.82 -9.20
N GLN A 42 16.06 7.09 -8.84
CA GLN A 42 16.84 7.54 -7.67
C GLN A 42 16.26 8.85 -7.13
N GLY A 43 16.02 8.91 -5.83
CA GLY A 43 15.33 10.05 -5.22
C GLY A 43 13.94 10.22 -5.83
N CYS A 44 13.65 11.40 -6.36
CA CYS A 44 12.39 11.70 -7.07
C CYS A 44 12.48 11.50 -8.59
N TRP A 45 13.60 11.03 -9.13
CA TRP A 45 13.79 10.86 -10.57
C TRP A 45 13.50 9.43 -11.00
N VAL A 46 12.68 9.28 -12.03
CA VAL A 46 12.41 8.02 -12.73
C VAL A 46 12.94 8.13 -14.16
N ILE A 47 13.62 7.09 -14.64
CA ILE A 47 14.20 7.02 -15.98
C ILE A 47 13.62 5.78 -16.68
N ASP A 48 13.01 5.96 -17.84
CA ASP A 48 12.49 4.85 -18.64
C ASP A 48 13.59 4.15 -19.46
N VAL A 49 13.24 3.06 -20.14
CA VAL A 49 14.17 2.25 -20.97
C VAL A 49 14.72 3.01 -22.19
N GLU A 50 14.08 4.10 -22.60
CA GLU A 50 14.51 4.96 -23.71
C GLU A 50 15.36 6.15 -23.24
N GLY A 51 15.53 6.28 -21.91
CA GLY A 51 16.35 7.33 -21.29
C GLY A 51 15.60 8.63 -20.98
N ASN A 52 14.27 8.67 -21.15
CA ASN A 52 13.47 9.83 -20.76
C ASN A 52 13.43 9.93 -19.23
N LYS A 53 13.49 11.15 -18.71
CA LYS A 53 13.52 11.44 -17.27
C LYS A 53 12.22 12.09 -16.82
N TYR A 54 11.69 11.61 -15.71
CA TYR A 54 10.43 12.06 -15.13
C TYR A 54 10.62 12.40 -13.64
N LEU A 55 9.95 13.45 -13.19
CA LEU A 55 9.78 13.72 -11.75
C LEU A 55 8.59 12.90 -11.23
N ASP A 56 8.83 12.12 -10.18
CA ASP A 56 7.83 11.26 -9.56
C ASP A 56 7.01 12.03 -8.51
N PHE A 57 5.83 12.49 -8.92
CA PHE A 57 4.82 13.08 -8.03
C PHE A 57 3.84 12.04 -7.46
N LEU A 58 3.96 10.77 -7.84
CA LEU A 58 3.12 9.69 -7.32
C LEU A 58 3.74 9.06 -6.06
N ALA A 59 5.07 8.98 -6.00
CA ALA A 59 5.85 8.42 -4.90
C ALA A 59 5.34 7.04 -4.45
N GLY A 60 4.97 6.19 -5.41
CA GLY A 60 4.38 4.88 -5.13
C GLY A 60 3.06 4.96 -4.35
N ALA A 61 2.20 5.93 -4.71
CA ALA A 61 1.00 6.29 -3.94
C ALA A 61 1.33 6.67 -2.48
N GLY A 62 2.41 7.41 -2.29
CA GLY A 62 2.90 7.89 -0.99
C GLY A 62 3.74 6.90 -0.17
N THR A 63 4.01 5.70 -0.70
CA THR A 63 4.83 4.68 0.00
C THR A 63 6.34 4.99 0.00
N LEU A 64 6.81 5.81 -0.94
CA LEU A 64 8.23 6.12 -1.13
C LEU A 64 8.61 7.47 -0.49
N ALA A 65 8.42 7.59 0.82
CA ALA A 65 8.68 8.84 1.55
C ALA A 65 10.14 9.34 1.43
N LEU A 66 11.11 8.43 1.32
CA LEU A 66 12.54 8.76 1.14
C LEU A 66 12.98 8.77 -0.34
N GLY A 67 12.04 8.56 -1.27
CA GLY A 67 12.33 8.38 -2.70
C GLY A 67 12.93 7.02 -3.06
N HIS A 68 13.21 6.83 -4.34
CA HIS A 68 13.77 5.60 -4.89
C HIS A 68 15.23 5.41 -4.49
N ASN A 69 15.63 4.18 -4.15
CA ASN A 69 17.02 3.78 -3.91
C ASN A 69 17.78 4.66 -2.89
N HIS A 70 17.13 4.99 -1.77
CA HIS A 70 17.77 5.76 -0.69
C HIS A 70 18.96 4.98 -0.10
N PRO A 71 20.18 5.55 -0.03
CA PRO A 71 21.39 4.81 0.37
C PRO A 71 21.28 4.09 1.71
N ALA A 72 20.67 4.72 2.72
CA ALA A 72 20.50 4.10 4.04
C ALA A 72 19.60 2.84 4.01
N ILE A 73 18.55 2.84 3.17
CA ILE A 73 17.65 1.69 3.03
C ILE A 73 18.35 0.56 2.28
N ASN A 74 19.06 0.90 1.20
CA ASN A 74 19.82 -0.07 0.43
C ASN A 74 20.92 -0.73 1.26
N GLN A 75 21.59 0.02 2.14
CA GLN A 75 22.59 -0.52 3.04
C GLN A 75 21.95 -1.46 4.07
N ALA A 76 20.87 -1.05 4.74
CA ALA A 76 20.18 -1.89 5.72
C ALA A 76 19.70 -3.23 5.14
N ILE A 77 19.16 -3.22 3.91
CA ILE A 77 18.77 -4.46 3.21
C ILE A 77 19.99 -5.35 2.94
N GLN A 78 21.10 -4.79 2.46
CA GLN A 78 22.34 -5.54 2.18
C GLN A 78 22.92 -6.15 3.45
N ASP A 79 22.90 -5.42 4.57
CA ASP A 79 23.40 -5.89 5.86
C ASP A 79 22.57 -7.10 6.34
N VAL A 80 21.24 -7.03 6.26
CA VAL A 80 20.37 -8.17 6.60
C VAL A 80 20.68 -9.38 5.71
N LEU A 81 20.80 -9.20 4.40
CA LEU A 81 21.14 -10.30 3.48
C LEU A 81 22.53 -10.92 3.75
N ALA A 82 23.50 -10.13 4.17
CA ALA A 82 24.86 -10.59 4.46
C ALA A 82 25.02 -11.20 5.87
N SER A 83 24.13 -10.86 6.81
CA SER A 83 24.21 -11.25 8.22
C SER A 83 23.90 -12.71 8.54
N GLY A 84 23.26 -13.45 7.62
CA GLY A 84 22.76 -14.80 7.88
C GLY A 84 21.51 -14.85 8.78
N LEU A 85 20.86 -13.70 9.04
CA LEU A 85 19.57 -13.65 9.71
C LEU A 85 18.51 -14.46 8.94
N PRO A 86 17.57 -15.11 9.65
CA PRO A 86 16.50 -15.85 9.00
C PRO A 86 15.57 -14.89 8.24
N LEU A 87 15.29 -15.21 6.97
CA LEU A 87 14.41 -14.39 6.11
C LEU A 87 12.92 -14.59 6.44
N HIS A 88 12.56 -15.70 7.07
CA HIS A 88 11.19 -16.02 7.45
C HIS A 88 11.17 -16.83 8.75
N THR A 89 10.51 -16.31 9.77
CA THR A 89 10.45 -16.92 11.11
C THR A 89 9.03 -17.11 11.64
N LEU A 90 8.02 -16.90 10.79
CA LEU A 90 6.62 -16.77 11.22
C LEU A 90 6.50 -15.73 12.36
N ASP A 91 6.04 -16.12 13.54
CA ASP A 91 5.89 -15.28 14.72
C ASP A 91 7.08 -15.32 15.68
N LEU A 92 8.06 -16.21 15.46
CA LEU A 92 9.24 -16.35 16.32
C LEU A 92 10.04 -15.03 16.38
N THR A 93 10.54 -14.74 17.57
CA THR A 93 11.30 -13.51 17.83
C THR A 93 12.74 -13.60 17.29
N THR A 94 13.32 -12.44 16.99
CA THR A 94 14.74 -12.26 16.66
C THR A 94 15.22 -10.96 17.31
N PRO A 95 16.53 -10.79 17.58
CA PRO A 95 17.05 -9.52 18.10
C PRO A 95 16.68 -8.31 17.22
N LEU A 96 16.63 -8.49 15.89
CA LEU A 96 16.21 -7.44 14.96
C LEU A 96 14.73 -7.08 15.12
N LYS A 97 13.85 -8.09 15.24
CA LYS A 97 12.41 -7.88 15.45
C LYS A 97 12.14 -7.20 16.78
N ASP A 98 12.88 -7.57 17.83
CA ASP A 98 12.79 -6.99 19.17
C ASP A 98 13.18 -5.49 19.13
N ALA A 99 14.37 -5.17 18.60
CA ALA A 99 14.83 -3.80 18.45
C ALA A 99 13.88 -2.93 17.61
N PHE A 100 13.35 -3.46 16.49
CA PHE A 100 12.35 -2.76 15.69
C PHE A 100 11.04 -2.52 16.46
N THR A 101 10.61 -3.49 17.27
CA THR A 101 9.39 -3.37 18.07
C THR A 101 9.55 -2.30 19.14
N GLU A 102 10.70 -2.26 19.82
CA GLU A 102 11.03 -1.22 20.80
C GLU A 102 11.05 0.17 20.14
N GLU A 103 11.77 0.33 19.02
CA GLU A 103 11.85 1.59 18.29
C GLU A 103 10.47 2.06 17.83
N LEU A 104 9.66 1.17 17.23
CA LEU A 104 8.32 1.52 16.77
C LEU A 104 7.40 1.94 17.91
N LEU A 105 7.41 1.21 19.03
CA LEU A 105 6.57 1.53 20.19
C LEU A 105 7.02 2.83 20.88
N SER A 106 8.29 3.24 20.73
CA SER A 106 8.78 4.52 21.29
C SER A 106 8.07 5.76 20.75
N PHE A 107 7.45 5.67 19.56
CA PHE A 107 6.64 6.75 18.99
C PHE A 107 5.23 6.85 19.58
N PHE A 108 4.82 5.89 20.41
CA PHE A 108 3.51 5.85 21.04
C PHE A 108 3.62 6.08 22.55
N PRO A 109 2.54 6.52 23.22
CA PRO A 109 2.48 6.52 24.68
C PRO A 109 2.81 5.15 25.26
N GLN A 110 3.79 5.11 26.17
CA GLN A 110 4.28 3.89 26.81
C GLN A 110 3.15 3.11 27.51
N ASP A 111 3.26 1.78 27.51
CA ASP A 111 2.36 0.81 28.17
C ASP A 111 0.88 0.84 27.72
N LYS A 112 0.55 1.51 26.61
CA LYS A 112 -0.83 1.58 26.08
C LYS A 112 -1.07 0.79 24.81
N TYR A 113 -0.02 0.38 24.12
CA TYR A 113 -0.11 -0.23 22.79
C TYR A 113 0.70 -1.52 22.72
N CYS A 114 0.18 -2.49 21.98
CA CYS A 114 0.91 -3.68 21.56
C CYS A 114 0.88 -3.78 20.04
N LEU A 115 1.88 -4.46 19.48
CA LEU A 115 2.08 -4.56 18.04
C LEU A 115 1.62 -5.93 17.51
N GLN A 116 0.89 -5.91 16.40
CA GLN A 116 0.63 -7.09 15.59
C GLN A 116 1.28 -6.92 14.21
N PHE A 117 2.26 -7.75 13.89
CA PHE A 117 2.79 -7.85 12.53
C PHE A 117 1.78 -8.55 11.63
N CYS A 118 1.23 -7.81 10.66
CA CYS A 118 0.30 -8.33 9.67
C CYS A 118 1.04 -8.79 8.40
N GLY A 119 0.29 -9.23 7.39
CA GLY A 119 0.83 -9.42 6.04
C GLY A 119 1.41 -8.12 5.45
N PRO A 120 2.10 -8.20 4.29
CA PRO A 120 2.90 -7.10 3.76
C PRO A 120 2.07 -5.95 3.15
N SER A 121 0.79 -5.82 3.47
CA SER A 121 -0.10 -4.81 2.90
C SER A 121 -0.96 -4.10 3.95
N GLY A 122 -1.37 -2.86 3.64
CA GLY A 122 -2.36 -2.15 4.46
C GLY A 122 -3.73 -2.82 4.47
N ALA A 123 -4.05 -3.64 3.46
CA ALA A 123 -5.27 -4.44 3.45
C ALA A 123 -5.24 -5.52 4.55
N ASP A 124 -4.10 -6.19 4.76
CA ASP A 124 -3.94 -7.17 5.85
C ASP A 124 -4.08 -6.52 7.23
N ALA A 125 -3.54 -5.30 7.39
CA ALA A 125 -3.69 -4.53 8.61
C ALA A 125 -5.18 -4.18 8.88
N ASN A 126 -5.92 -3.77 7.85
CA ASN A 126 -7.36 -3.50 7.98
C ASN A 126 -8.16 -4.78 8.28
N GLU A 127 -7.84 -5.92 7.67
CA GLU A 127 -8.48 -7.21 8.01
C GLU A 127 -8.23 -7.59 9.48
N ALA A 128 -7.00 -7.40 9.98
CA ALA A 128 -6.67 -7.63 11.38
C ALA A 128 -7.46 -6.70 12.31
N ALA A 129 -7.52 -5.41 11.99
CA ALA A 129 -8.25 -4.41 12.77
C ALA A 129 -9.76 -4.72 12.84
N ILE A 130 -10.37 -5.11 11.71
CA ILE A 130 -11.79 -5.51 11.67
C ILE A 130 -12.03 -6.71 12.59
N LYS A 131 -11.19 -7.75 12.48
CA LYS A 131 -11.31 -8.95 13.33
C LYS A 131 -11.17 -8.58 14.81
N LEU A 132 -10.15 -7.82 15.17
CA LEU A 132 -9.91 -7.39 16.55
C LEU A 132 -11.11 -6.61 17.11
N ALA A 133 -11.65 -5.64 16.36
CA ALA A 133 -12.80 -4.86 16.78
C ALA A 133 -14.05 -5.73 16.99
N LYS A 134 -14.33 -6.67 16.07
CA LYS A 134 -15.46 -7.59 16.19
C LYS A 134 -15.30 -8.55 17.36
N THR A 135 -14.10 -9.13 17.54
CA THR A 135 -13.79 -10.04 18.66
C THR A 135 -13.91 -9.33 20.01
N TYR A 136 -13.38 -8.12 20.12
CA TYR A 136 -13.41 -7.36 21.37
C TYR A 136 -14.82 -6.88 21.74
N THR A 137 -15.57 -6.37 20.76
CA THR A 137 -16.90 -5.78 21.02
C THR A 137 -18.05 -6.80 21.01
N GLY A 138 -17.84 -7.98 20.41
CA GLY A 138 -18.91 -8.94 20.11
C GLY A 138 -19.90 -8.47 19.05
N ARG A 139 -19.65 -7.34 18.37
CA ARG A 139 -20.54 -6.74 17.36
C ARG A 139 -20.09 -7.09 15.95
N GLY A 140 -21.05 -7.22 15.03
CA GLY A 140 -20.77 -7.63 13.64
C GLY A 140 -20.68 -6.50 12.61
N ASN A 141 -21.27 -5.34 12.90
CA ASN A 141 -21.37 -4.23 11.94
C ASN A 141 -20.15 -3.30 11.99
N VAL A 142 -19.77 -2.75 10.84
CA VAL A 142 -18.67 -1.80 10.69
C VAL A 142 -19.16 -0.59 9.90
N ILE A 143 -18.85 0.62 10.37
CA ILE A 143 -19.12 1.85 9.63
C ILE A 143 -17.85 2.23 8.85
N ALA A 144 -18.00 2.49 7.56
CA ALA A 144 -16.98 3.06 6.69
C ALA A 144 -17.46 4.39 6.10
N PHE A 145 -16.56 5.15 5.49
CA PHE A 145 -16.88 6.45 4.93
C PHE A 145 -16.83 6.46 3.40
N SER A 146 -17.75 7.20 2.78
CA SER A 146 -17.74 7.40 1.33
C SER A 146 -16.42 8.02 0.87
N GLY A 147 -15.88 7.56 -0.26
CA GLY A 147 -14.57 7.99 -0.77
C GLY A 147 -13.36 7.36 -0.08
N GLY A 148 -13.52 6.64 1.04
CA GLY A 148 -12.42 5.94 1.71
C GLY A 148 -11.83 4.80 0.86
N PHE A 149 -10.53 4.54 1.03
CA PHE A 149 -9.85 3.40 0.44
C PHE A 149 -9.18 2.56 1.54
N HIS A 150 -9.60 1.30 1.66
CA HIS A 150 -9.14 0.41 2.74
C HIS A 150 -8.41 -0.82 2.23
N GLY A 151 -8.27 -0.98 0.91
CA GLY A 151 -7.55 -2.07 0.27
C GLY A 151 -8.45 -2.99 -0.55
N MET A 152 -7.86 -4.07 -1.06
CA MET A 152 -8.44 -4.91 -2.10
C MET A 152 -8.68 -6.36 -1.67
N THR A 153 -8.38 -6.73 -0.41
CA THR A 153 -8.81 -8.02 0.17
C THR A 153 -10.31 -8.00 0.41
N HIS A 154 -10.97 -9.16 0.52
CA HIS A 154 -12.44 -9.24 0.49
C HIS A 154 -13.14 -8.43 1.60
N GLY A 155 -12.59 -8.39 2.81
CA GLY A 155 -13.10 -7.58 3.92
C GLY A 155 -12.76 -6.10 3.74
N SER A 156 -11.49 -5.78 3.48
CA SER A 156 -11.05 -4.40 3.22
C SER A 156 -11.75 -3.74 2.02
N LEU A 157 -12.02 -4.50 0.95
CA LEU A 157 -12.74 -4.06 -0.24
C LEU A 157 -14.19 -3.71 0.08
N SER A 158 -14.82 -4.44 1.01
CA SER A 158 -16.17 -4.13 1.48
C SER A 158 -16.26 -2.75 2.14
N LEU A 159 -15.18 -2.32 2.83
CA LEU A 159 -15.06 -0.99 3.45
C LEU A 159 -14.64 0.10 2.46
N THR A 160 -14.10 -0.26 1.28
CA THR A 160 -13.68 0.72 0.27
C THR A 160 -14.91 1.43 -0.34
N GLY A 161 -14.87 2.76 -0.33
CA GLY A 161 -15.93 3.64 -0.82
C GLY A 161 -15.96 3.81 -2.34
N ASN A 162 -14.88 3.44 -3.05
CA ASN A 162 -14.85 3.42 -4.51
C ASN A 162 -15.67 2.24 -5.05
N LEU A 163 -16.83 2.54 -5.66
CA LEU A 163 -17.76 1.52 -6.16
C LEU A 163 -17.20 0.72 -7.33
N ASN A 164 -16.37 1.30 -8.19
CA ASN A 164 -15.87 0.65 -9.40
C ASN A 164 -15.04 -0.61 -9.07
N ALA A 165 -14.26 -0.55 -7.99
CA ALA A 165 -13.43 -1.66 -7.54
C ALA A 165 -14.25 -2.83 -6.96
N LYS A 166 -15.46 -2.57 -6.45
CA LYS A 166 -16.23 -3.53 -5.67
C LYS A 166 -17.52 -4.03 -6.32
N ASN A 167 -18.12 -3.28 -7.24
CA ASN A 167 -19.43 -3.61 -7.83
C ASN A 167 -19.48 -4.97 -8.55
N ALA A 168 -18.37 -5.40 -9.13
CA ALA A 168 -18.29 -6.69 -9.81
C ALA A 168 -18.09 -7.89 -8.85
N VAL A 169 -17.77 -7.62 -7.58
CA VAL A 169 -17.47 -8.67 -6.58
C VAL A 169 -18.73 -8.92 -5.76
N GLN A 170 -19.31 -10.11 -5.92
CA GLN A 170 -20.49 -10.54 -5.18
C GLN A 170 -20.13 -10.95 -3.74
N ASN A 171 -21.08 -10.83 -2.82
CA ASN A 171 -21.00 -11.33 -1.45
C ASN A 171 -19.75 -10.84 -0.67
N LEU A 172 -19.48 -9.54 -0.75
CA LEU A 172 -18.51 -8.87 0.14
C LEU A 172 -18.87 -9.05 1.62
N MET A 173 -17.94 -8.74 2.53
CA MET A 173 -18.18 -8.86 3.97
C MET A 173 -19.49 -8.15 4.37
N ALA A 174 -20.40 -8.89 5.01
CA ALA A 174 -21.67 -8.37 5.47
C ALA A 174 -21.51 -7.38 6.63
N GLY A 175 -22.55 -6.57 6.86
CA GLY A 175 -22.61 -5.65 8.00
C GLY A 175 -21.83 -4.34 7.82
N VAL A 176 -21.37 -4.03 6.60
CA VAL A 176 -20.75 -2.74 6.30
C VAL A 176 -21.82 -1.70 5.98
N GLN A 177 -21.75 -0.57 6.70
CA GLN A 177 -22.61 0.59 6.47
C GLN A 177 -21.72 1.78 6.09
N PHE A 178 -22.18 2.59 5.12
CA PHE A 178 -21.44 3.77 4.69
C PHE A 178 -22.05 5.05 5.23
N MET A 179 -21.21 5.90 5.80
CA MET A 179 -21.54 7.27 6.19
C MET A 179 -20.85 8.27 5.26
N PRO A 180 -21.43 9.47 5.07
CA PRO A 180 -20.75 10.53 4.33
C PRO A 180 -19.44 10.94 5.01
N TYR A 181 -18.35 11.05 4.24
CA TYR A 181 -17.12 11.66 4.75
C TYR A 181 -17.29 13.18 4.91
N PRO A 182 -16.84 13.80 6.03
CA PRO A 182 -16.93 15.24 6.24
C PRO A 182 -15.93 15.96 5.32
N HIS A 183 -16.39 16.35 4.14
CA HIS A 183 -15.57 17.05 3.15
C HIS A 183 -15.96 18.53 3.13
N GLU A 184 -15.11 19.42 3.66
CA GLU A 184 -15.42 20.85 3.81
C GLU A 184 -15.84 21.50 2.48
N TYR A 185 -15.07 21.30 1.41
CA TYR A 185 -15.37 21.89 0.09
C TYR A 185 -16.62 21.30 -0.60
N ARG A 186 -17.09 20.13 -0.16
CA ARG A 186 -18.26 19.43 -0.75
C ARG A 186 -19.05 18.76 0.36
N CYS A 187 -19.50 19.54 1.33
CA CYS A 187 -20.16 18.98 2.50
C CYS A 187 -21.43 18.23 2.05
N PRO A 188 -21.52 16.92 2.32
CA PRO A 188 -22.66 16.11 1.90
C PRO A 188 -23.95 16.49 2.64
N LEU A 189 -23.84 17.22 3.75
CA LEU A 189 -24.95 17.76 4.52
C LEU A 189 -25.31 19.21 4.14
N GLY A 190 -24.54 19.84 3.24
CA GLY A 190 -24.72 21.24 2.87
C GLY A 190 -24.28 22.25 3.95
N ILE A 191 -23.58 21.79 5.00
CA ILE A 191 -23.09 22.62 6.12
C ILE A 191 -21.58 22.82 5.97
N GLY A 192 -21.14 24.04 5.62
CA GLY A 192 -19.72 24.37 5.44
C GLY A 192 -19.13 25.23 6.56
N GLY A 193 -17.82 25.50 6.49
CA GLY A 193 -17.10 26.31 7.48
C GLY A 193 -17.02 25.65 8.86
N GLN A 194 -16.88 26.47 9.92
CA GLN A 194 -16.78 26.00 11.32
C GLN A 194 -17.92 25.04 11.70
N ALA A 195 -19.15 25.32 11.27
CA ALA A 195 -20.34 24.53 11.57
C ALA A 195 -20.34 23.12 10.95
N GLY A 196 -19.48 22.85 9.96
CA GLY A 196 -19.29 21.51 9.39
C GLY A 196 -18.08 20.76 9.95
N ALA A 197 -17.25 21.43 10.76
CA ALA A 197 -16.08 20.86 11.44
C ALA A 197 -16.37 20.47 12.90
N ASP A 198 -17.35 21.13 13.53
CA ASP A 198 -17.90 20.82 14.87
C ASP A 198 -18.94 19.67 14.81
#